data_AF-A0A950MZ76-F1
#
_entry.id   AF-A0A950MZ76-F1
#
_cell.length_a   1.000
_cell.length_b   1.000
_cell.length_c   1.000
_cell.angle_alpha   90.00
_cell.angle_beta   90.00
_cell.angle_gamma   90.00
#
_symmetry.space_group_name_H-M   'P 1'
#
loop_
_entity.id
_entity.type
_entity.pdbx_description
1 polymer ?
#
loop_
_entity_poly.entity_id
_entity_poly.type
_entity_poly.pdbx_seq_one_letter_code
_entity_poly.pdbx_strand_id
1 'polypeptide(L)'
;MLYVLTRLHARACQIAEEMICLLSNGFADGAMARWRTLHEIAAVSLLISEHGDELAERYIAHEIVETRRAALQYEQFRTRLGEEPLTPKELQKIEDVYSNTIERFGQEFRNPRGWASKHLKKANPTIANIHYDWITSLHTTDWRATISMRTRRVLSLSLV
;
A
#
# COMPACT_ATOMS: atom_id res chain seq x y z
N MET A 1 -9.38 2.67 -10.50
CA MET A 1 -8.64 1.40 -10.28
C MET A 1 -7.39 1.30 -11.14
N LEU A 2 -7.51 1.25 -12.48
CA LEU A 2 -6.37 1.00 -13.39
C LEU A 2 -5.16 1.91 -13.12
N TYR A 3 -5.38 3.22 -13.02
CA TYR A 3 -4.33 4.19 -12.71
C TYR A 3 -3.56 3.86 -11.41
N VAL A 4 -4.26 3.44 -10.35
CA VAL A 4 -3.64 3.09 -9.07
C VAL A 4 -2.81 1.82 -9.20
N LEU A 5 -3.36 0.78 -9.83
CA LEU A 5 -2.65 -0.48 -10.02
C LEU A 5 -1.41 -0.30 -10.89
N THR A 6 -1.47 0.53 -11.95
CA THR A 6 -0.31 0.87 -12.77
C THR A 6 0.78 1.56 -11.95
N ARG A 7 0.42 2.52 -11.08
CA ARG A 7 1.39 3.19 -10.20
C ARG A 7 2.02 2.24 -9.18
N LEU A 8 1.21 1.38 -8.56
CA LEU A 8 1.69 0.38 -7.61
C LEU A 8 2.61 -0.64 -8.28
N HIS A 9 2.27 -1.06 -9.50
CA HIS A 9 3.11 -1.95 -10.30
C HIS A 9 4.46 -1.31 -10.67
N ALA A 10 4.45 -0.08 -11.18
CA ALA A 10 5.69 0.65 -11.48
C ALA A 10 6.57 0.80 -10.22
N ARG A 11 5.96 1.05 -9.06
CA ARG A 11 6.68 1.10 -7.79
C ARG A 11 7.24 -0.26 -7.37
N ALA A 12 6.50 -1.34 -7.59
CA ALA A 12 6.97 -2.70 -7.33
C ALA A 12 8.21 -3.04 -8.18
N CYS A 13 8.22 -2.67 -9.47
CA CYS A 13 9.38 -2.82 -10.34
C CYS A 13 10.61 -2.05 -9.82
N GLN A 14 10.43 -0.78 -9.43
CA GLN A 14 11.51 0.02 -8.84
C GLN A 14 12.08 -0.64 -7.57
N ILE A 15 11.22 -1.15 -6.68
CA ILE A 15 11.67 -1.83 -5.46
C ILE A 15 12.43 -3.12 -5.78
N ALA A 16 12.00 -3.87 -6.80
CA ALA A 16 12.72 -5.05 -7.24
C ALA A 16 14.13 -4.71 -7.77
N GLU A 17 14.27 -3.61 -8.53
CA GLU A 17 15.57 -3.11 -8.97
C GLU A 17 16.47 -2.68 -7.79
N GLU A 18 15.90 -1.97 -6.81
CA GLU A 18 16.60 -1.62 -5.57
C GLU A 18 17.08 -2.87 -4.82
N MET A 19 16.24 -3.90 -4.71
CA MET A 19 16.62 -5.17 -4.09
C MET A 19 17.76 -5.85 -4.82
N ILE A 20 17.73 -5.91 -6.16
CA ILE A 20 18.81 -6.48 -6.96
C ILE A 20 20.11 -5.72 -6.68
N CYS A 21 20.09 -4.39 -6.74
CA CYS A 21 21.25 -3.56 -6.45
C CYS A 21 21.82 -3.82 -5.03
N LEU A 22 20.96 -3.89 -4.02
CA LEU A 22 21.36 -4.13 -2.64
C LEU A 22 21.97 -5.52 -2.46
N LEU A 23 21.34 -6.56 -3.02
CA LEU A 23 21.84 -7.94 -2.96
C LEU A 23 23.18 -8.08 -3.71
N SER A 24 23.31 -7.48 -4.89
CA SER A 24 24.54 -7.49 -5.68
C SER A 24 25.73 -6.82 -4.96
N ASN A 25 25.47 -5.94 -4.00
CA ASN A 25 26.50 -5.25 -3.21
C ASN A 25 26.61 -5.77 -1.76
N GLY A 26 25.98 -6.90 -1.43
CA GLY A 26 26.09 -7.53 -0.11
C GLY A 26 25.23 -6.89 1.00
N PHE A 27 24.30 -5.99 0.66
CA PHE A 27 23.41 -5.33 1.63
C PHE A 27 22.12 -6.13 1.87
N ALA A 28 22.25 -7.35 2.41
CA ALA A 28 21.12 -8.27 2.61
C ALA A 28 20.00 -7.68 3.49
N ASP A 29 20.34 -7.02 4.61
CA ASP A 29 19.34 -6.40 5.49
C ASP A 29 18.59 -5.25 4.80
N GLY A 30 19.29 -4.48 3.98
CA GLY A 30 18.69 -3.44 3.15
C GLY A 30 17.70 -4.04 2.15
N ALA A 31 18.09 -5.12 1.46
CA ALA A 31 17.21 -5.82 0.53
C ALA A 31 15.98 -6.42 1.24
N MET A 32 16.14 -6.97 2.45
CA MET A 32 15.03 -7.46 3.27
C MET A 32 14.07 -6.35 3.70
N ALA A 33 14.56 -5.15 3.99
CA ALA A 33 13.70 -4.00 4.24
C ALA A 33 12.87 -3.63 3.00
N ARG A 34 13.48 -3.65 1.80
CA ARG A 34 12.78 -3.42 0.52
C ARG A 34 11.76 -4.51 0.20
N TRP A 35 12.05 -5.77 0.49
CA TRP A 35 11.11 -6.88 0.36
C TRP A 35 9.82 -6.66 1.18
N ARG A 36 9.94 -6.17 2.42
CA ARG A 36 8.75 -5.86 3.24
C ARG A 36 7.86 -4.80 2.58
N THR A 37 8.46 -3.77 2.01
CA THR A 37 7.71 -2.75 1.25
C THR A 37 7.07 -3.32 -0.01
N LEU A 38 7.78 -4.18 -0.76
CA LEU A 38 7.22 -4.86 -1.93
C LEU A 38 6.00 -5.72 -1.55
N HIS A 39 6.07 -6.43 -0.42
CA HIS A 39 4.97 -7.23 0.09
C HIS A 39 3.74 -6.38 0.47
N GLU A 40 3.93 -5.22 1.12
CA GLU A 40 2.84 -4.28 1.41
C GLU A 40 2.20 -3.74 0.12
N ILE A 41 3.01 -3.40 -0.90
CA ILE A 41 2.49 -2.98 -2.21
C ILE A 41 1.66 -4.08 -2.87
N ALA A 42 2.13 -5.32 -2.83
CA ALA A 42 1.39 -6.46 -3.40
C ALA A 42 0.04 -6.65 -2.69
N ALA A 43 0.01 -6.61 -1.36
CA ALA A 43 -1.22 -6.75 -0.57
C ALA A 43 -2.22 -5.62 -0.87
N VAL A 44 -1.76 -4.37 -0.93
CA VAL A 44 -2.60 -3.21 -1.29
C VAL A 44 -3.13 -3.33 -2.72
N SER A 45 -2.28 -3.74 -3.68
CA SER A 45 -2.67 -3.91 -5.09
C SER A 45 -3.77 -4.96 -5.23
N LEU A 46 -3.64 -6.08 -4.52
CA LEU A 46 -4.65 -7.13 -4.51
C LEU A 46 -5.97 -6.62 -3.94
N LEU A 47 -5.96 -6.01 -2.76
CA LEU A 47 -7.15 -5.48 -2.11
C LEU A 47 -7.91 -4.49 -3.03
N ILE A 48 -7.17 -3.61 -3.72
CA ILE A 48 -7.73 -2.66 -4.68
C ILE A 48 -8.30 -3.37 -5.91
N SER A 49 -7.64 -4.41 -6.41
CA SER A 49 -8.14 -5.19 -7.56
C SER A 49 -9.45 -5.94 -7.24
N GLU A 50 -9.63 -6.37 -6.00
CA GLU A 50 -10.84 -7.09 -5.54
C GLU A 50 -12.03 -6.15 -5.31
N HIS A 51 -11.79 -4.94 -4.82
CA HIS A 51 -12.84 -3.99 -4.41
C HIS A 51 -13.07 -2.84 -5.40
N GLY A 52 -12.25 -2.73 -6.44
CA GLY A 52 -12.51 -1.89 -7.60
C GLY A 52 -12.30 -0.39 -7.38
N ASP A 53 -13.04 0.41 -8.17
CA ASP A 53 -12.80 1.85 -8.31
C ASP A 53 -13.06 2.66 -7.03
N GLU A 54 -14.04 2.27 -6.21
CA GLU A 54 -14.37 2.99 -4.97
C GLU A 54 -13.20 2.94 -3.97
N LEU A 55 -12.62 1.75 -3.79
CA LEU A 55 -11.45 1.61 -2.92
C LEU A 55 -10.22 2.29 -3.52
N ALA A 56 -10.03 2.22 -4.84
CA ALA A 56 -8.94 2.90 -5.52
C ALA A 56 -9.00 4.43 -5.34
N GLU A 57 -10.20 5.02 -5.41
CA GLU A 57 -10.41 6.44 -5.15
C GLU A 57 -10.06 6.80 -3.70
N ARG A 58 -10.56 6.02 -2.73
CA ARG A 58 -10.22 6.18 -1.31
C ARG A 58 -8.71 6.11 -1.09
N TYR A 59 -8.02 5.16 -1.72
CA TYR A 59 -6.58 4.99 -1.59
C TYR A 59 -5.82 6.25 -2.05
N ILE A 60 -6.17 6.83 -3.21
CA ILE A 60 -5.54 8.07 -3.70
C ILE A 60 -5.88 9.24 -2.78
N ALA A 61 -7.15 9.40 -2.43
CA ALA A 61 -7.61 10.54 -1.63
C ALA A 61 -6.98 10.56 -0.22
N HIS A 62 -6.48 9.42 0.26
CA HIS A 62 -5.81 9.31 1.55
C HIS A 62 -4.45 10.02 1.62
N GLU A 63 -3.85 10.36 0.47
CA GLU A 63 -2.60 11.11 0.41
C GLU A 63 -2.63 12.37 1.30
N ILE A 64 -3.76 13.09 1.35
CA ILE A 64 -3.90 14.29 2.17
C ILE A 64 -3.74 14.03 3.68
N VAL A 65 -4.10 12.82 4.15
CA VAL A 65 -3.96 12.44 5.56
C VAL A 65 -2.48 12.35 5.92
N GLU A 66 -1.67 11.73 5.06
CA GLU A 66 -0.23 11.65 5.24
C GLU A 66 0.46 13.00 4.99
N THR A 67 0.02 13.80 4.01
CA THR A 67 0.49 15.17 3.79
C THR A 67 0.28 16.04 5.04
N ARG A 68 -0.91 16.01 5.63
CA ARG A 68 -1.22 16.75 6.85
C ARG A 68 -0.36 16.28 8.02
N ARG A 69 -0.22 14.96 8.21
CA ARG A 69 0.66 14.40 9.25
C ARG A 69 2.10 14.90 9.07
N ALA A 70 2.63 14.87 7.86
CA ALA A 70 3.99 15.35 7.56
C ALA A 70 4.13 16.86 7.85
N ALA A 71 3.15 17.68 7.49
CA ALA A 71 3.15 19.11 7.78
C ALA A 71 3.16 19.39 9.30
N LEU A 72 2.37 18.65 10.08
CA LEU A 72 2.36 18.78 11.54
C LEU A 72 3.68 18.34 12.18
N GLN A 73 4.28 17.24 11.70
CA GLN A 73 5.59 16.80 12.15
C GLN A 73 6.68 17.82 11.80
N TYR A 74 6.62 18.39 10.61
CA TYR A 74 7.52 19.45 10.18
C TYR A 74 7.44 20.65 11.13
N GLU A 75 6.24 21.20 11.37
CA GLU A 75 6.04 22.32 12.30
C GLU A 75 6.50 21.98 13.73
N GLN A 76 6.34 20.73 14.16
CA GLN A 76 6.79 20.28 15.48
C GLN A 76 8.33 20.33 15.63
N PHE A 77 9.07 20.02 14.56
CA PHE A 77 10.53 19.85 14.63
C PHE A 77 11.33 20.96 13.94
N ARG A 78 10.72 21.83 13.14
CA ARG A 78 11.41 22.85 12.33
C ARG A 78 12.36 23.73 13.13
N THR A 79 11.95 24.17 14.33
CA THR A 79 12.77 25.03 15.20
C THR A 79 14.07 24.36 15.61
N ARG A 80 14.03 23.04 15.83
CA ARG A 80 15.23 22.24 16.17
C ARG A 80 16.12 22.02 14.94
N LEU A 81 15.53 21.95 13.75
CA LEU A 81 16.22 21.76 12.48
C LEU A 81 16.78 23.07 11.89
N GLY A 82 16.38 24.23 12.42
CA GLY A 82 16.74 25.54 11.87
C GLY A 82 15.97 25.88 10.59
N GLU A 83 14.79 25.29 10.41
CA GLU A 83 13.96 25.42 9.21
C GLU A 83 12.85 26.47 9.38
N GLU A 84 12.47 27.11 8.27
CA GLU A 84 11.43 28.14 8.21
C GLU A 84 10.01 27.56 8.44
N PRO A 85 9.04 28.34 8.93
CA PRO A 85 7.65 27.88 9.03
C PRO A 85 7.01 27.69 7.65
N LEU A 86 6.06 26.76 7.57
CA LEU A 86 5.10 26.73 6.48
C LEU A 86 4.28 28.03 6.47
N THR A 87 3.93 28.51 5.29
CA THR A 87 3.12 29.73 5.20
C THR A 87 1.70 29.44 5.71
N PRO A 88 1.00 30.44 6.30
CA PRO A 88 -0.39 30.28 6.73
C PRO A 88 -1.31 29.80 5.60
N LYS A 89 -1.02 30.20 4.36
CA LYS A 89 -1.77 29.80 3.17
C LYS A 89 -1.60 28.32 2.82
N GLU A 90 -0.39 27.78 2.96
CA GLU A 90 -0.11 26.36 2.72
C GLU A 90 -0.79 25.48 3.77
N LEU A 91 -0.68 25.87 5.05
CA LEU A 91 -1.35 25.17 6.14
C LEU A 91 -2.86 25.17 5.96
N GLN A 92 -3.45 26.32 5.64
CA GLN A 92 -4.89 26.42 5.40
C GLN A 92 -5.33 25.51 4.25
N LYS A 93 -4.59 25.50 3.14
CA LYS A 93 -4.90 24.63 2.00
C LYS A 93 -4.88 23.14 2.38
N ILE A 94 -3.92 22.71 3.19
CA ILE A 94 -3.83 21.32 3.66
C ILE A 94 -5.04 21.00 4.55
N GLU A 95 -5.38 21.88 5.49
CA GLU A 95 -6.51 21.68 6.41
C GLU A 95 -7.87 21.69 5.69
N ASP A 96 -8.05 22.53 4.67
CA ASP A 96 -9.28 22.58 3.87
C ASP A 96 -9.50 21.26 3.11
N VAL A 97 -8.47 20.80 2.40
CA VAL A 97 -8.55 19.53 1.64
C VAL A 97 -8.71 18.34 2.58
N TYR A 98 -8.02 18.34 3.72
CA TYR A 98 -8.18 17.31 4.74
C TYR A 98 -9.60 17.28 5.28
N SER A 99 -10.14 18.41 5.71
CA SER A 99 -11.48 18.52 6.31
C SER A 99 -12.57 18.05 5.33
N ASN A 100 -12.51 18.49 4.08
CA ASN A 100 -13.42 18.04 3.01
C ASN A 100 -13.31 16.52 2.77
N THR A 101 -12.08 15.99 2.78
CA THR A 101 -11.85 14.55 2.59
C THR A 101 -12.44 13.72 3.74
N ILE A 102 -12.31 14.18 4.98
CA ILE A 102 -12.91 13.51 6.15
C ILE A 102 -14.43 13.61 6.12
N GLU A 103 -15.00 14.77 5.75
CA GLU A 103 -16.44 14.93 5.59
C GLU A 103 -16.99 13.97 4.52
N ARG A 104 -16.27 13.83 3.40
CA ARG A 104 -16.66 12.94 2.29
C ARG A 104 -16.58 11.45 2.64
N PHE A 105 -15.52 11.00 3.30
CA PHE A 105 -15.24 9.57 3.47
C PHE A 105 -15.51 9.03 4.88
N GLY A 106 -15.73 9.91 5.86
CA GLY A 106 -16.02 9.58 7.25
C GLY A 106 -14.80 9.68 8.18
N GLN A 107 -15.07 9.66 9.49
CA GLN A 107 -14.05 9.92 10.51
C GLN A 107 -12.92 8.90 10.57
N GLU A 108 -13.19 7.64 10.21
CA GLU A 108 -12.18 6.59 10.18
C GLU A 108 -11.08 6.84 9.15
N PHE A 109 -11.35 7.69 8.16
CA PHE A 109 -10.38 8.06 7.13
C PHE A 109 -9.14 8.77 7.69
N ARG A 110 -9.24 9.35 8.90
CA ARG A 110 -8.13 9.99 9.62
C ARG A 110 -7.02 9.01 10.03
N ASN A 111 -7.32 7.73 10.11
CA ASN A 111 -6.38 6.70 10.52
C ASN A 111 -5.37 6.39 9.40
N PRO A 112 -4.16 5.87 9.69
CA PRO A 112 -3.12 5.61 8.68
C PRO A 112 -3.53 4.69 7.51
N ARG A 113 -4.55 3.86 7.72
CA ARG A 113 -5.14 2.98 6.69
C ARG A 113 -6.65 3.17 6.61
N GLY A 114 -7.13 4.36 7.00
CA GLY A 114 -8.53 4.71 7.05
C GLY A 114 -9.25 4.58 5.70
N TRP A 115 -8.52 4.66 4.60
CA TRP A 115 -9.02 4.41 3.25
C TRP A 115 -9.62 3.00 3.06
N ALA A 116 -9.14 2.00 3.82
CA ALA A 116 -9.63 0.62 3.77
C ALA A 116 -10.70 0.31 4.83
N SER A 117 -11.01 1.25 5.72
CA SER A 117 -11.86 1.02 6.90
C SER A 117 -13.25 0.44 6.57
N LYS A 118 -13.90 1.00 5.56
CA LYS A 118 -15.22 0.58 5.08
C LYS A 118 -15.24 -0.88 4.60
N HIS A 119 -14.24 -1.28 3.81
CA HIS A 119 -14.18 -2.63 3.21
C HIS A 119 -13.74 -3.67 4.23
N LEU A 120 -12.74 -3.35 5.04
CA LEU A 120 -12.25 -4.23 6.09
C LEU A 120 -13.18 -4.30 7.30
N LYS A 121 -14.22 -3.45 7.35
CA LYS A 121 -15.16 -3.31 8.49
C LYS A 121 -14.41 -3.10 9.82
N LYS A 122 -13.38 -2.25 9.78
CA LYS A 122 -12.54 -1.89 10.92
C LYS A 122 -12.37 -0.38 10.95
N ALA A 123 -12.62 0.22 12.12
CA ALA A 123 -12.40 1.63 12.37
C ALA A 123 -10.93 2.04 12.11
N ASN A 124 -9.99 1.30 12.69
CA ASN A 124 -8.55 1.54 12.52
C ASN A 124 -7.87 0.29 11.93
N PRO A 125 -7.85 0.13 10.59
CA PRO A 125 -7.21 -1.02 9.96
C PRO A 125 -5.69 -1.04 10.18
N THR A 126 -5.16 -2.23 10.43
CA THR A 126 -3.72 -2.48 10.48
C THR A 126 -3.22 -3.09 9.18
N ILE A 127 -1.90 -3.09 8.97
CA ILE A 127 -1.31 -3.79 7.83
C ILE A 127 -1.64 -5.29 7.86
N ALA A 128 -1.72 -5.88 9.05
CA ALA A 128 -2.13 -7.27 9.19
C ALA A 128 -3.54 -7.49 8.64
N ASN A 129 -4.48 -6.56 8.84
CA ASN A 129 -5.83 -6.67 8.29
C ASN A 129 -5.85 -6.62 6.75
N ILE A 130 -5.02 -5.75 6.15
CA ILE A 130 -4.84 -5.69 4.70
C ILE A 130 -4.19 -6.97 4.18
N HIS A 131 -3.22 -7.51 4.93
CA HIS A 131 -2.62 -8.79 4.60
C HIS A 131 -3.72 -9.83 4.63
N TYR A 132 -4.29 -10.20 5.80
CA TYR A 132 -5.22 -11.33 6.01
C TYR A 132 -6.29 -11.57 4.93
N ASP A 133 -6.80 -10.53 4.25
CA ASP A 133 -7.69 -10.70 3.10
C ASP A 133 -7.07 -11.60 2.01
N TRP A 134 -5.75 -11.48 1.78
CA TRP A 134 -4.96 -12.30 0.85
C TRP A 134 -5.10 -13.81 1.02
N ILE A 135 -5.05 -14.29 2.27
CA ILE A 135 -5.12 -15.73 2.59
C ILE A 135 -6.51 -16.24 2.29
N THR A 136 -7.52 -15.43 2.58
CA THR A 136 -8.92 -15.80 2.40
C THR A 136 -9.27 -15.87 0.92
N SER A 137 -8.79 -14.92 0.11
CA SER A 137 -8.95 -14.93 -1.35
C SER A 137 -8.20 -16.08 -2.02
N LEU A 138 -6.96 -16.38 -1.59
CA LEU A 138 -6.18 -17.52 -2.10
C LEU A 138 -6.80 -18.89 -1.78
N HIS A 139 -7.56 -19.02 -0.68
CA HIS A 139 -8.27 -20.27 -0.38
C HIS A 139 -9.44 -20.57 -1.33
N THR A 140 -9.93 -19.59 -2.11
CA THR A 140 -10.94 -19.82 -3.15
C THR A 140 -10.35 -20.31 -4.48
N THR A 141 -9.05 -20.12 -4.68
CA THR A 141 -8.33 -20.69 -5.83
C THR A 141 -7.48 -21.85 -5.31
N ASP A 142 -7.97 -23.09 -5.42
CA ASP A 142 -7.28 -24.29 -4.95
C ASP A 142 -5.87 -24.39 -5.55
N TRP A 143 -4.88 -23.84 -4.85
CA TRP A 143 -3.49 -23.82 -5.30
C TRP A 143 -2.89 -25.24 -5.37
N ARG A 144 -3.50 -26.21 -4.67
CA ARG A 144 -3.15 -27.64 -4.80
C ARG A 144 -3.59 -28.18 -6.15
N ALA A 145 -4.71 -27.73 -6.71
CA ALA A 145 -5.14 -28.06 -8.07
C ALA A 145 -4.17 -27.49 -9.13
N THR A 146 -3.70 -26.25 -8.95
CA THR A 146 -2.75 -25.59 -9.87
C THR A 146 -1.38 -26.27 -9.87
N ILE A 147 -0.90 -26.73 -8.71
CA ILE A 147 0.36 -27.49 -8.61
C ILE A 147 0.20 -28.92 -9.16
N SER A 148 -0.92 -29.59 -8.87
CA SER A 148 -1.26 -30.93 -9.39
C SER A 148 -1.32 -30.99 -10.92
N MET A 149 -1.85 -29.95 -11.57
CA MET A 149 -1.87 -29.85 -13.03
C MET A 149 -0.47 -29.67 -13.63
N ARG A 150 0.44 -28.94 -12.96
CA ARG A 150 1.82 -28.77 -13.41
C ARG A 150 2.68 -30.02 -13.21
N THR A 151 2.51 -30.76 -12.11
CA THR A 151 3.24 -32.03 -11.89
C THR A 151 2.77 -33.15 -12.81
N ARG A 152 1.48 -33.23 -13.16
CA ARG A 152 1.01 -34.20 -14.17
C ARG A 152 1.56 -33.94 -15.57
N ARG A 153 1.72 -32.68 -15.97
CA ARG A 153 2.27 -32.32 -17.29
C ARG A 153 3.76 -32.65 -17.43
N VAL A 154 4.52 -32.54 -16.35
CA VAL A 154 5.94 -32.91 -16.32
C VAL A 154 6.11 -34.43 -16.34
N LEU A 155 5.28 -35.18 -15.59
CA LEU A 155 5.35 -36.64 -15.57
C LEU A 155 4.81 -37.32 -16.84
N SER A 156 3.88 -36.70 -17.57
CA SER A 156 3.40 -37.21 -18.86
C SER A 156 4.35 -36.99 -20.04
N LEU A 157 5.32 -36.07 -19.90
CA LEU A 157 6.36 -35.80 -20.91
C LEU A 157 7.66 -36.58 -20.64
N SER A 158 7.73 -37.34 -19.54
CA SER A 158 8.87 -38.20 -19.20
C SER A 158 8.60 -39.69 -19.45
N LEU A 159 7.49 -40.03 -20.12
CA LEU A 159 7.05 -41.39 -20.43
C LEU A 159 6.70 -41.59 -21.91
N VAL A 160 7.35 -40.85 -22.81
CA VAL A 160 7.41 -41.14 -24.26
C VAL A 160 8.86 -41.32 -24.66
#